data_AF-A0A9P5SGD8-F1
#
_entry.id   AF-A0A9P5SGD8-F1
#
_cell.length_a   1.000
_cell.length_b   1.000
_cell.length_c   1.000
_cell.angle_alpha   90.00
_cell.angle_beta   90.00
_cell.angle_gamma   90.00
#
_symmetry.space_group_name_H-M   'P 1'
#
loop_
_entity.id
_entity.type
_entity.pdbx_description
1 polymer ?
#
loop_
_entity_poly.entity_id
_entity_poly.type
_entity_poly.pdbx_seq_one_letter_code
_entity_poly.pdbx_strand_id
1 'polypeptide(L)'
;MTTVEVTTFVFSFMTVEQIQSLSIIPRFFVLLSLAICIICLISLWYYSNMFAWAILTGGLIDDTDWTYVRHGFPLFATSPDDFWKRWHHLSQYIWIDLGLKPTKMLLRKYVTGKKIVHDRTAAVLEMALPVMSVFVLSGLMHEYMFMTTWPDNAGYMMAYFLIQGVATLASKGLQIALGRRFGGVVPVAVWVVLTVLFNAATGALFLEPIIRNGGFVMGARQSVLVRLYNYLRANSVF
;
A
#
# COMPACT_ATOMS: atom_id res chain seq x y z
N MET A 1 -16.01 5.98 16.87
CA MET A 1 -14.65 6.56 16.85
C MET A 1 -13.80 5.70 15.94
N THR A 2 -13.40 6.20 14.76
CA THR A 2 -12.63 5.39 13.82
C THR A 2 -11.15 5.40 14.23
N THR A 3 -10.40 4.38 13.88
CA THR A 3 -8.95 4.36 14.16
C THR A 3 -8.22 5.49 13.38
N VAL A 4 -8.81 5.99 12.28
CA VAL A 4 -8.36 7.18 11.53
C VAL A 4 -8.41 8.42 12.42
N GLU A 5 -9.49 8.58 13.21
CA GLU A 5 -9.64 9.65 14.20
C GLU A 5 -8.55 9.57 15.27
N VAL A 6 -8.23 8.36 15.78
CA VAL A 6 -7.16 8.17 16.77
C VAL A 6 -5.79 8.53 16.19
N THR A 7 -5.51 8.07 14.97
CA THR A 7 -4.23 8.32 14.30
C THR A 7 -4.07 9.83 14.05
N THR A 8 -5.11 10.46 13.52
CA THR A 8 -5.14 11.91 13.29
C THR A 8 -5.02 12.69 14.59
N PHE A 9 -5.68 12.24 15.66
CA PHE A 9 -5.58 12.84 16.99
C PHE A 9 -4.15 12.76 17.55
N VAL A 10 -3.52 11.57 17.52
CA VAL A 10 -2.13 11.39 17.97
C VAL A 10 -1.17 12.26 17.18
N PHE A 11 -1.31 12.29 15.85
CA PHE A 11 -0.44 13.12 15.01
C PHE A 11 -0.78 14.62 15.06
N SER A 12 -1.97 15.01 15.56
CA SER A 12 -2.32 16.42 15.74
C SER A 12 -1.46 17.13 16.79
N PHE A 13 -0.78 16.37 17.66
CA PHE A 13 0.17 16.90 18.63
C PHE A 13 1.55 17.21 18.03
N MET A 14 1.81 16.81 16.78
CA MET A 14 3.05 17.11 16.07
C MET A 14 2.79 18.04 14.89
N THR A 15 3.53 19.13 14.78
CA THR A 15 3.49 19.97 13.58
C THR A 15 4.32 19.37 12.45
N VAL A 16 4.05 19.79 11.21
CA VAL A 16 4.84 19.35 10.05
C VAL A 16 6.30 19.75 10.22
N GLU A 17 6.55 20.96 10.72
CA GLU A 17 7.88 21.50 10.98
C GLU A 17 8.59 20.68 12.06
N GLN A 18 7.87 20.21 13.06
CA GLN A 18 8.42 19.30 14.08
C GLN A 18 8.82 17.97 13.46
N ILE A 19 7.99 17.35 12.61
CA ILE A 19 8.32 16.09 11.93
C ILE A 19 9.52 16.28 10.99
N GLN A 20 9.57 17.40 10.26
CA GLN A 20 10.65 17.70 9.31
C GLN A 20 11.97 18.08 9.99
N SER A 21 11.92 18.66 11.20
CA SER A 21 13.11 19.00 11.99
C SER A 21 13.69 17.82 12.78
N LEU A 22 12.99 16.68 12.83
CA LEU A 22 13.55 15.45 13.37
C LEU A 22 14.77 15.00 12.55
N SER A 23 15.76 14.43 13.25
CA SER A 23 16.84 13.71 12.58
C SER A 23 16.29 12.48 11.85
N ILE A 24 17.10 11.89 10.97
CA ILE A 24 16.67 10.81 10.06
C ILE A 24 16.07 9.60 10.80
N ILE A 25 16.62 9.23 11.97
CA ILE A 25 16.19 8.03 12.71
C ILE A 25 14.79 8.24 13.33
N PRO A 26 14.52 9.26 14.17
CA PRO A 26 13.17 9.51 14.69
C PRO A 26 12.15 9.74 13.58
N ARG A 27 12.51 10.47 12.52
CA ARG A 27 11.63 10.68 11.36
C ARG A 27 11.24 9.35 10.73
N PHE A 28 12.20 8.43 10.54
CA PHE A 28 11.91 7.09 10.03
C PHE A 28 10.91 6.33 10.90
N PHE A 29 11.07 6.35 12.23
CA PHE A 29 10.12 5.67 13.14
C PHE A 29 8.72 6.29 13.12
N VAL A 30 8.61 7.62 13.01
CA VAL A 30 7.33 8.33 12.84
C VAL A 30 6.64 7.87 11.55
N LEU A 31 7.36 7.84 10.43
CA LEU A 31 6.83 7.41 9.14
C LEU A 31 6.46 5.93 9.12
N LEU A 32 7.27 5.07 9.74
CA LEU A 32 6.99 3.64 9.92
C LEU A 32 5.70 3.44 10.74
N SER A 33 5.56 4.15 11.86
CA SER A 33 4.37 4.06 12.71
C SER A 33 3.12 4.50 11.96
N LEU A 34 3.22 5.61 11.21
CA LEU A 34 2.13 6.10 10.38
C LEU A 34 1.75 5.12 9.27
N ALA A 35 2.73 4.53 8.57
CA ALA A 35 2.49 3.53 7.53
C ALA A 35 1.80 2.28 8.10
N ILE A 36 2.27 1.77 9.24
CA ILE A 36 1.64 0.65 9.97
C ILE A 36 0.21 1.01 10.36
N CYS A 37 -0.01 2.20 10.92
CA CYS A 37 -1.34 2.68 11.25
C CYS A 37 -2.23 2.65 10.00
N ILE A 38 -1.85 3.30 8.90
CA ILE A 38 -2.62 3.32 7.65
C ILE A 38 -2.97 1.91 7.16
N ILE A 39 -2.02 0.97 7.20
CA ILE A 39 -2.26 -0.43 6.83
C ILE A 39 -3.32 -1.05 7.74
N CYS A 40 -3.16 -0.94 9.06
CA CYS A 40 -4.12 -1.44 10.03
C CYS A 40 -5.50 -0.80 9.86
N LEU A 41 -5.56 0.50 9.58
CA LEU A 41 -6.79 1.28 9.38
C LEU A 41 -7.60 0.76 8.20
N ILE A 42 -6.92 0.62 7.06
CA ILE A 42 -7.52 0.16 5.83
C ILE A 42 -8.02 -1.27 6.00
N SER A 43 -7.19 -2.16 6.57
CA SER A 43 -7.62 -3.53 6.87
C SER A 43 -8.81 -3.59 7.83
N LEU A 44 -8.78 -2.81 8.92
CA LEU A 44 -9.89 -2.76 9.88
C LEU A 44 -11.18 -2.25 9.23
N TRP A 45 -11.09 -1.24 8.37
CA TRP A 45 -12.24 -0.72 7.64
C TRP A 45 -12.86 -1.81 6.76
N TYR A 46 -12.05 -2.56 6.02
CA TYR A 46 -12.55 -3.66 5.20
C TYR A 46 -13.20 -4.78 6.01
N TYR A 47 -12.57 -5.24 7.09
CA TYR A 47 -13.18 -6.24 7.99
C TYR A 47 -14.48 -5.74 8.62
N SER A 48 -14.55 -4.46 8.97
CA SER A 48 -15.77 -3.85 9.51
C SER A 48 -16.91 -3.83 8.48
N ASN A 49 -16.63 -3.51 7.22
CA ASN A 49 -17.63 -3.57 6.14
C ASN A 49 -18.12 -5.00 5.90
N MET A 50 -17.22 -5.97 5.93
CA MET A 50 -17.55 -7.40 5.83
C MET A 50 -18.51 -7.85 6.93
N PHE A 51 -18.18 -7.55 8.20
CA PHE A 51 -19.07 -7.88 9.32
C PHE A 51 -20.39 -7.15 9.25
N ALA A 52 -20.39 -5.86 8.90
CA ALA A 52 -21.61 -5.09 8.74
C ALA A 52 -22.51 -5.68 7.65
N TRP A 53 -21.94 -6.07 6.51
CA TRP A 53 -22.68 -6.72 5.44
C TRP A 53 -23.30 -8.04 5.92
N ALA A 54 -22.53 -8.91 6.59
CA ALA A 54 -23.03 -10.19 7.09
C ALA A 54 -24.18 -10.01 8.09
N ILE A 55 -24.08 -9.01 8.98
CA ILE A 55 -25.14 -8.67 9.95
C ILE A 55 -26.39 -8.17 9.22
N LEU A 56 -26.24 -7.29 8.22
CA LEU A 56 -27.35 -6.66 7.52
C LEU A 56 -28.09 -7.61 6.57
N THR A 57 -27.38 -8.56 5.94
CA THR A 57 -27.98 -9.49 4.98
C THR A 57 -28.37 -10.82 5.61
N GLY A 58 -27.84 -11.14 6.80
CA GLY A 58 -27.92 -12.48 7.37
C GLY A 58 -27.13 -13.53 6.59
N GLY A 59 -26.35 -13.12 5.58
CA GLY A 59 -25.51 -13.99 4.77
C GLY A 59 -24.25 -14.41 5.52
N LEU A 60 -23.80 -15.65 5.27
CA LEU A 60 -22.47 -16.06 5.71
C LEU A 60 -21.41 -15.33 4.89
N ILE A 61 -20.28 -15.02 5.53
CA ILE A 61 -19.12 -14.46 4.86
C ILE A 61 -18.51 -15.56 4.01
N ASP A 62 -18.79 -15.54 2.71
CA ASP A 62 -18.19 -16.44 1.73
C ASP A 62 -16.81 -15.90 1.33
N ASP A 63 -15.83 -16.81 1.18
CA ASP A 63 -14.46 -16.47 0.83
C ASP A 63 -14.27 -16.08 -0.65
N THR A 64 -15.30 -16.30 -1.47
CA THR A 64 -15.39 -15.85 -2.86
C THR A 64 -15.86 -14.40 -2.97
N ASP A 65 -16.85 -14.00 -2.16
CA ASP A 65 -17.37 -12.63 -2.10
C ASP A 65 -16.46 -11.72 -1.24
N TRP A 66 -15.91 -12.26 -0.15
CA TRP A 66 -15.07 -11.55 0.81
C TRP A 66 -13.66 -12.12 0.84
N THR A 67 -12.91 -11.80 -0.21
CA THR A 67 -11.52 -12.26 -0.39
C THR A 67 -10.55 -11.85 0.75
N TYR A 68 -10.94 -10.93 1.64
CA TYR A 68 -10.23 -10.62 2.91
C TYR A 68 -10.08 -11.82 3.83
N VAL A 69 -10.98 -12.80 3.74
CA VAL A 69 -10.89 -14.03 4.54
C VAL A 69 -9.81 -14.96 3.99
N ARG A 70 -9.58 -14.94 2.66
CA ARG A 70 -8.54 -15.77 2.01
C ARG A 70 -7.14 -15.22 2.16
N HIS A 71 -7.00 -13.90 2.18
CA HIS A 71 -5.70 -13.25 2.20
C HIS A 71 -5.30 -12.88 3.63
N GLY A 72 -4.18 -13.43 4.09
CA GLY A 72 -3.62 -13.08 5.40
C GLY A 72 -3.27 -11.59 5.51
N PHE A 73 -3.15 -11.08 6.72
CA PHE A 73 -2.84 -9.68 6.98
C PHE A 73 -1.53 -9.24 6.29
N PRO A 74 -1.50 -8.08 5.59
CA PRO A 74 -0.35 -7.64 4.80
C PRO A 74 0.94 -7.42 5.60
N LEU A 75 0.86 -7.09 6.90
CA LEU A 75 2.06 -6.97 7.74
C LEU A 75 2.74 -8.32 8.03
N PHE A 76 2.12 -9.45 7.67
CA PHE A 76 2.74 -10.78 7.72
C PHE A 76 3.25 -11.26 6.36
N ALA A 77 3.34 -10.36 5.38
CA ALA A 77 3.94 -10.67 4.09
C ALA A 77 5.44 -10.94 4.21
N THR A 78 5.91 -11.98 3.52
CA THR A 78 7.33 -12.37 3.52
C THR A 78 8.13 -11.80 2.35
N SER A 79 7.47 -11.13 1.42
CA SER A 79 8.11 -10.45 0.30
C SER A 79 7.22 -9.32 -0.23
N PRO A 80 7.75 -8.39 -1.04
CA PRO A 80 6.95 -7.41 -1.77
C PRO A 80 5.84 -8.05 -2.62
N ASP A 81 6.12 -9.14 -3.36
CA ASP A 81 5.09 -9.86 -4.13
C ASP A 81 3.97 -10.42 -3.23
N ASP A 82 4.31 -10.99 -2.08
CA ASP A 82 3.33 -11.49 -1.10
C ASP A 82 2.55 -10.34 -0.45
N PHE A 83 3.20 -9.20 -0.20
CA PHE A 83 2.56 -8.00 0.35
C PHE A 83 1.47 -7.49 -0.58
N TRP A 84 1.77 -7.30 -1.87
CA TRP A 84 0.80 -6.78 -2.84
C TRP A 84 -0.34 -7.75 -3.16
N LYS A 85 -0.19 -9.05 -2.91
CA LYS A 85 -1.29 -10.02 -2.97
C LYS A 85 -2.24 -9.93 -1.77
N ARG A 86 -1.74 -9.45 -0.63
CA ARG A 86 -2.51 -9.30 0.61
C ARG A 86 -3.10 -7.90 0.76
N TRP A 87 -2.43 -6.91 0.17
CA TRP A 87 -2.78 -5.50 0.24
C TRP A 87 -3.86 -5.12 -0.77
N HIS A 88 -4.87 -4.34 -0.34
CA HIS A 88 -5.97 -3.81 -1.18
C HIS A 88 -6.51 -4.80 -2.24
N HIS A 89 -6.79 -6.05 -1.88
CA HIS A 89 -7.19 -7.04 -2.88
C HIS A 89 -8.55 -6.75 -3.54
N LEU A 90 -9.44 -5.96 -2.94
CA LEU A 90 -10.64 -5.49 -3.66
C LEU A 90 -10.27 -4.71 -4.93
N SER A 91 -9.21 -3.92 -4.85
CA SER A 91 -8.68 -3.21 -6.02
C SER A 91 -7.87 -4.13 -6.94
N GLN A 92 -7.41 -5.30 -6.47
CA GLN A 92 -6.63 -6.23 -7.28
C GLN A 92 -7.38 -6.70 -8.52
N TYR A 93 -8.70 -6.93 -8.43
CA TYR A 93 -9.50 -7.29 -9.61
C TYR A 93 -9.49 -6.20 -10.67
N ILE A 94 -9.67 -4.94 -10.25
CA ILE A 94 -9.60 -3.76 -11.12
C ILE A 94 -8.23 -3.72 -11.81
N TRP A 95 -7.15 -3.91 -11.06
CA TRP A 95 -5.80 -3.87 -11.62
C TRP A 95 -5.47 -5.06 -12.52
N ILE A 96 -5.98 -6.25 -12.21
CA ILE A 96 -5.85 -7.43 -13.07
C ILE A 96 -6.56 -7.19 -14.39
N ASP A 97 -7.76 -6.62 -14.36
CA ASP A 97 -8.59 -6.43 -15.55
C ASP A 97 -8.16 -5.24 -16.41
N LEU A 98 -7.66 -4.16 -15.79
CA LEU A 98 -7.21 -2.96 -16.51
C LEU A 98 -5.73 -2.99 -16.89
N GLY A 99 -4.87 -3.54 -16.03
CA GLY A 99 -3.42 -3.55 -16.22
C GLY A 99 -2.91 -4.89 -16.73
N LEU A 100 -3.09 -5.95 -15.94
CA LEU A 100 -2.38 -7.22 -16.17
C LEU A 100 -2.88 -7.95 -17.42
N LYS A 101 -4.19 -8.22 -17.51
CA LYS A 101 -4.78 -9.01 -18.61
C LYS A 101 -4.60 -8.32 -19.97
N PRO A 102 -4.90 -7.01 -20.13
CA PRO A 102 -4.74 -6.35 -21.42
C PRO A 102 -3.28 -6.32 -21.87
N THR A 103 -2.33 -5.98 -20.99
CA THR A 103 -0.91 -6.00 -21.32
C THR A 103 -0.45 -7.39 -21.73
N LYS A 104 -0.85 -8.43 -21.01
CA LYS A 104 -0.50 -9.82 -21.35
C LYS A 104 -1.08 -10.26 -22.69
N MET A 105 -2.33 -9.89 -22.98
CA MET A 105 -2.98 -10.19 -24.26
C MET A 105 -2.26 -9.50 -25.43
N LEU A 106 -1.98 -8.19 -25.30
CA LEU A 106 -1.29 -7.42 -26.33
C LEU A 106 0.13 -7.95 -26.56
N LEU A 107 0.85 -8.23 -25.48
CA LEU A 107 2.20 -8.77 -25.55
C LEU A 107 2.25 -10.10 -26.32
N ARG A 108 1.32 -11.02 -26.01
CA ARG A 108 1.20 -12.30 -26.73
C ARG A 108 0.82 -12.12 -28.19
N LYS A 109 -0.14 -11.24 -28.48
CA LYS A 109 -0.63 -11.01 -29.84
C LYS A 109 0.43 -10.38 -30.75
N TYR A 110 1.22 -9.44 -30.23
CA TYR A 110 2.08 -8.60 -31.06
C TYR A 110 3.58 -8.88 -30.93
N VAL A 111 4.03 -9.45 -29.81
CA VAL A 111 5.47 -9.61 -29.51
C VAL A 111 5.86 -11.07 -29.34
N THR A 112 5.35 -11.75 -28.31
CA THR A 112 5.85 -13.09 -27.92
C THR A 112 5.23 -14.23 -28.72
N GLY A 113 3.98 -14.09 -29.20
CA GLY A 113 3.31 -15.12 -30.01
C GLY A 113 3.80 -15.23 -31.46
N LYS A 114 4.63 -14.28 -31.93
CA LYS A 114 5.09 -14.24 -33.32
C LYS A 114 6.43 -14.96 -33.56
N LYS A 115 7.01 -15.65 -32.56
CA LYS A 115 8.39 -16.20 -32.57
C LYS A 115 9.47 -15.17 -32.96
N ILE A 116 9.17 -13.87 -32.86
CA ILE A 116 10.10 -12.77 -33.18
C ILE A 116 11.18 -12.63 -32.10
N VAL A 117 10.89 -13.09 -30.89
CA VAL A 117 11.72 -12.91 -29.70
C VAL A 117 12.15 -14.28 -29.20
N HIS A 118 13.43 -14.41 -28.80
CA HIS A 118 13.93 -15.62 -28.15
C HIS A 118 13.08 -16.00 -26.93
N ASP A 119 12.86 -17.30 -26.74
CA ASP A 119 11.99 -17.86 -25.70
C ASP A 119 12.28 -17.32 -24.29
N ARG A 120 13.56 -17.14 -23.95
CA ARG A 120 13.98 -16.57 -22.65
C ARG A 120 13.56 -15.12 -22.49
N THR A 121 13.75 -14.29 -23.51
CA THR A 121 13.35 -12.88 -23.50
C THR A 121 11.83 -12.76 -23.48
N ALA A 122 11.13 -13.60 -24.26
CA ALA A 122 9.67 -13.68 -24.23
C ALA A 122 9.14 -14.02 -22.83
N ALA A 123 9.75 -14.98 -22.14
CA ALA A 123 9.37 -15.34 -20.76
C ALA A 123 9.57 -14.18 -19.77
N VAL A 124 10.69 -13.46 -19.87
CA VAL A 124 10.94 -12.29 -19.02
C VAL A 124 9.93 -11.18 -19.30
N LEU A 125 9.63 -10.88 -20.56
CA LEU A 125 8.64 -9.88 -20.94
C LEU A 125 7.24 -10.25 -20.46
N GLU A 126 6.81 -11.51 -20.63
CA GLU A 126 5.51 -12.00 -20.17
C GLU A 126 5.37 -12.01 -18.65
N MET A 127 6.48 -12.10 -17.92
CA MET A 127 6.50 -11.96 -16.47
C MET A 127 6.47 -10.50 -16.03
N ALA A 128 7.32 -9.66 -16.63
CA ALA A 128 7.61 -8.32 -16.14
C ALA A 128 6.58 -7.27 -16.56
N LEU A 129 6.26 -7.19 -17.85
CA LEU A 129 5.46 -6.09 -18.38
C LEU A 129 4.03 -6.05 -17.81
N PRO A 130 3.30 -7.17 -17.66
CA PRO A 130 1.96 -7.13 -17.06
C PRO A 130 1.96 -6.73 -15.58
N VAL A 131 3.03 -7.00 -14.84
CA VAL A 131 3.16 -6.55 -13.46
C VAL A 131 3.47 -5.06 -13.43
N MET A 132 4.43 -4.60 -14.23
CA MET A 132 4.78 -3.18 -14.29
C MET A 132 3.60 -2.32 -14.78
N SER A 133 2.76 -2.81 -15.70
CA SER A 133 1.58 -2.07 -16.15
C SER A 133 0.60 -1.80 -15.02
N VAL A 134 0.38 -2.77 -14.13
CA VAL A 134 -0.43 -2.58 -12.92
C VAL A 134 0.15 -1.47 -12.05
N PHE A 135 1.45 -1.50 -11.77
CA PHE A 135 2.10 -0.49 -10.93
C PHE A 135 2.11 0.90 -11.59
N VAL A 136 2.31 0.98 -12.91
CA VAL A 136 2.22 2.24 -13.66
C VAL A 136 0.81 2.82 -13.59
N LEU A 137 -0.23 2.02 -13.84
CA LEU A 137 -1.62 2.49 -13.78
C LEU A 137 -2.01 2.92 -12.37
N SER A 138 -1.63 2.14 -11.35
CA SER A 138 -1.86 2.52 -9.95
C SER A 138 -1.11 3.80 -9.59
N GLY A 139 0.13 3.94 -10.06
CA GLY A 139 0.94 5.14 -9.93
C GLY A 139 0.27 6.36 -10.54
N LEU A 140 -0.18 6.27 -11.80
CA LEU A 140 -0.89 7.36 -12.49
C LEU A 140 -2.18 7.75 -11.76
N MET A 141 -2.96 6.78 -11.28
CA MET A 141 -4.20 7.06 -10.55
C MET A 141 -3.90 7.84 -9.26
N HIS A 142 -2.95 7.38 -8.44
CA HIS A 142 -2.60 8.08 -7.20
C HIS A 142 -1.97 9.43 -7.49
N GLU A 143 -1.10 9.53 -8.49
CA GLU A 143 -0.52 10.80 -8.94
C GLU A 143 -1.63 11.79 -9.31
N TYR A 144 -2.61 11.36 -10.11
CA TYR A 144 -3.77 12.18 -10.48
C TYR A 144 -4.58 12.62 -9.26
N MET A 145 -4.93 11.71 -8.34
CA MET A 145 -5.67 12.04 -7.12
C MET A 145 -4.95 13.07 -6.24
N PHE A 146 -3.62 12.99 -6.20
CA PHE A 146 -2.81 13.90 -5.42
C PHE A 146 -2.60 15.23 -6.12
N MET A 147 -2.39 15.25 -7.43
CA MET A 147 -2.25 16.47 -8.21
C MET A 147 -3.54 17.30 -8.24
N THR A 148 -4.73 16.69 -8.16
CA THR A 148 -5.99 17.45 -8.05
C THR A 148 -6.13 18.14 -6.71
N THR A 149 -5.47 17.63 -5.66
CA THR A 149 -5.50 18.23 -4.31
C THR A 149 -4.30 19.17 -4.09
N TRP A 150 -3.13 18.79 -4.60
CA TRP A 150 -1.83 19.42 -4.41
C TRP A 150 -0.99 19.38 -5.71
N PRO A 151 -1.25 20.30 -6.66
CA PRO A 151 -0.66 20.27 -8.01
C PRO A 151 0.88 20.28 -8.05
N ASP A 152 1.53 20.88 -7.05
CA ASP A 152 2.98 21.10 -7.04
C ASP A 152 3.81 19.87 -6.65
N ASN A 153 3.18 18.70 -6.42
CA ASN A 153 3.87 17.50 -5.89
C ASN A 153 3.81 16.31 -6.84
N ALA A 154 4.07 16.57 -8.11
CA ALA A 154 4.10 15.52 -9.13
C ALA A 154 5.31 14.56 -8.97
N GLY A 155 5.09 13.30 -9.30
CA GLY A 155 6.10 12.24 -9.49
C GLY A 155 6.34 11.35 -8.28
N TYR A 156 5.95 11.75 -7.06
CA TYR A 156 6.19 10.97 -5.85
C TYR A 156 5.41 9.65 -5.84
N MET A 157 4.15 9.68 -6.27
CA MET A 157 3.30 8.49 -6.32
C MET A 157 3.79 7.54 -7.40
N MET A 158 4.07 8.07 -8.59
CA MET A 158 4.66 7.27 -9.67
C MET A 158 5.96 6.61 -9.23
N ALA A 159 6.88 7.34 -8.60
CA ALA A 159 8.15 6.80 -8.12
C ALA A 159 7.93 5.67 -7.09
N TYR A 160 7.03 5.87 -6.12
CA TYR A 160 6.67 4.84 -5.15
C TYR A 160 6.20 3.55 -5.84
N PHE A 161 5.21 3.63 -6.74
CA PHE A 161 4.67 2.45 -7.39
C PHE A 161 5.67 1.77 -8.33
N LEU A 162 6.53 2.52 -9.03
CA LEU A 162 7.57 1.93 -9.87
C LEU A 162 8.59 1.14 -9.04
N ILE A 163 9.05 1.69 -7.91
CA ILE A 163 9.95 1.00 -6.99
C ILE A 163 9.29 -0.29 -6.47
N GLN A 164 8.02 -0.22 -6.10
CA GLN A 164 7.24 -1.36 -5.63
C GLN A 164 7.04 -2.43 -6.72
N GLY A 165 6.83 -2.04 -7.97
CA GLY A 165 6.74 -2.96 -9.10
C GLY A 165 8.05 -3.70 -9.38
N VAL A 166 9.17 -2.97 -9.38
CA VAL A 166 10.50 -3.58 -9.52
C VAL A 166 10.79 -4.52 -8.36
N ALA A 167 10.50 -4.13 -7.11
CA ALA A 167 10.70 -4.96 -5.94
C ALA A 167 9.82 -6.24 -5.96
N THR A 168 8.58 -6.12 -6.44
CA THR A 168 7.68 -7.26 -6.67
C THR A 168 8.30 -8.25 -7.64
N LEU A 169 8.77 -7.77 -8.80
CA LEU A 169 9.43 -8.62 -9.81
C LEU A 169 10.73 -9.24 -9.31
N ALA A 170 11.57 -8.45 -8.63
CA ALA A 170 12.82 -8.92 -8.05
C ALA A 170 12.56 -10.01 -7.01
N SER A 171 11.59 -9.81 -6.13
CA SER A 171 11.23 -10.80 -5.10
C SER A 171 10.69 -12.10 -5.70
N LYS A 172 9.88 -12.01 -6.76
CA LYS A 172 9.38 -13.17 -7.50
C LYS A 172 10.51 -13.90 -8.23
N GLY A 173 11.41 -13.18 -8.88
CA GLY A 173 12.59 -13.74 -9.53
C GLY A 173 13.51 -14.44 -8.53
N LEU A 174 13.73 -13.83 -7.36
CA LEU A 174 14.50 -14.39 -6.25
C LEU A 174 13.90 -15.71 -5.75
N GLN A 175 12.57 -15.75 -5.55
CA GLN A 175 11.85 -16.97 -5.16
C GLN A 175 11.96 -18.08 -6.22
N ILE A 176 11.90 -17.74 -7.50
CA ILE A 176 12.06 -18.72 -8.60
C ILE A 176 13.51 -19.26 -8.63
N ALA A 177 14.50 -18.37 -8.57
CA ALA A 177 15.91 -18.74 -8.68
C ALA A 177 16.38 -19.61 -7.51
N LEU A 178 15.88 -19.34 -6.32
CA LEU A 178 16.30 -20.02 -5.09
C LEU A 178 15.36 -21.16 -4.68
N GLY A 179 14.19 -21.25 -5.31
CA GLY A 179 13.17 -22.26 -5.02
C GLY A 179 12.70 -22.26 -3.56
N ARG A 180 12.16 -23.40 -3.11
CA ARG A 180 11.72 -23.61 -1.71
C ARG A 180 12.87 -23.65 -0.69
N ARG A 181 14.15 -23.67 -1.14
CA ARG A 181 15.32 -23.84 -0.26
C ARG A 181 15.57 -22.65 0.67
N PHE A 182 14.95 -21.50 0.43
CA PHE A 182 15.07 -20.34 1.31
C PHE A 182 14.29 -20.45 2.63
N GLY A 183 13.25 -21.31 2.68
CA GLY A 183 12.44 -21.49 3.88
C GLY A 183 13.19 -22.16 5.05
N GLY A 184 14.36 -22.76 4.81
CA GLY A 184 15.17 -23.41 5.85
C GLY A 184 16.36 -22.60 6.35
N VAL A 185 16.82 -21.57 5.62
CA VAL A 185 18.06 -20.84 5.95
C VAL A 185 17.79 -19.56 6.72
N VAL A 186 16.75 -18.80 6.33
CA VAL A 186 16.40 -17.53 6.95
C VAL A 186 15.04 -17.66 7.63
N PRO A 187 14.92 -17.37 8.94
CA PRO A 187 13.64 -17.44 9.64
C PRO A 187 12.58 -16.56 8.98
N VAL A 188 11.33 -17.06 8.91
CA VAL A 188 10.18 -16.34 8.34
C VAL A 188 10.02 -14.94 8.94
N ALA A 189 10.26 -14.80 10.25
CA ALA A 189 10.19 -13.52 10.94
C ALA A 189 11.14 -12.46 10.34
N VAL A 190 12.34 -12.85 9.91
CA VAL A 190 13.30 -11.93 9.28
C VAL A 190 12.74 -11.42 7.95
N TRP A 191 12.13 -12.30 7.15
CA TRP A 191 11.49 -11.91 5.88
C TRP A 191 10.32 -10.95 6.07
N VAL A 192 9.50 -11.21 7.08
CA VAL A 192 8.41 -10.31 7.46
C VAL A 192 8.96 -8.94 7.84
N VAL A 193 9.96 -8.89 8.73
CA VAL A 193 10.58 -7.63 9.16
C VAL A 193 11.19 -6.88 7.98
N LEU A 194 11.95 -7.54 7.10
CA LEU A 194 12.54 -6.91 5.92
C LEU A 194 11.47 -6.35 4.97
N THR A 195 10.37 -7.08 4.78
CA THR A 195 9.26 -6.65 3.92
C THR A 195 8.54 -5.44 4.52
N VAL A 196 8.31 -5.43 5.84
CA VAL A 196 7.71 -4.29 6.55
C VAL A 196 8.62 -3.07 6.46
N LEU A 197 9.93 -3.23 6.73
CA LEU A 197 10.91 -2.14 6.66
C LEU A 197 11.01 -1.56 5.24
N PHE A 198 11.01 -2.41 4.20
CA PHE A 198 11.01 -1.97 2.81
C PHE A 198 9.76 -1.16 2.46
N ASN A 199 8.57 -1.66 2.83
CA ASN A 199 7.31 -0.95 2.57
C ASN A 199 7.21 0.35 3.35
N ALA A 200 7.71 0.40 4.58
CA ALA A 200 7.76 1.63 5.36
C ALA A 200 8.72 2.67 4.78
N ALA A 201 9.93 2.23 4.38
CA ALA A 201 10.94 3.09 3.79
C ALA A 201 10.45 3.71 2.47
N THR A 202 9.84 2.90 1.60
CA THR A 202 9.27 3.39 0.34
C THR A 202 7.97 4.17 0.56
N GLY A 203 7.17 3.81 1.57
CA GLY A 203 5.95 4.53 1.96
C GLY A 203 6.19 6.00 2.31
N ALA A 204 7.41 6.39 2.69
CA ALA A 204 7.79 7.79 2.81
C ALA A 204 7.56 8.59 1.53
N LEU A 205 7.83 8.01 0.34
CA LEU A 205 7.56 8.66 -0.95
C LEU A 205 6.06 8.86 -1.16
N PHE A 206 5.26 7.86 -0.80
CA PHE A 206 3.79 7.94 -0.87
C PHE A 206 3.23 9.02 0.07
N LEU A 207 3.85 9.21 1.24
CA LEU A 207 3.39 10.20 2.22
C LEU A 207 3.94 11.61 1.98
N GLU A 208 4.97 11.77 1.16
CA GLU A 208 5.67 13.05 0.98
C GLU A 208 4.73 14.18 0.54
N PRO A 209 3.82 14.02 -0.45
CA PRO A 209 2.86 15.07 -0.78
C PRO A 209 1.92 15.42 0.38
N ILE A 210 1.50 14.45 1.20
CA ILE A 210 0.64 14.71 2.37
C ILE A 210 1.41 15.56 3.38
N ILE A 211 2.67 15.19 3.66
CA ILE A 211 3.51 15.87 4.64
C ILE A 211 3.79 17.31 4.20
N ARG A 212 4.24 17.50 2.96
CA ARG A 212 4.63 18.82 2.42
C ARG A 212 3.50 19.84 2.43
N ASN A 213 2.27 19.40 2.17
CA ASN A 213 1.12 20.30 2.09
C ASN A 213 0.30 20.35 3.38
N GLY A 214 0.83 19.84 4.50
CA GLY A 214 0.11 19.84 5.77
C GLY A 214 -1.20 19.06 5.74
N GLY A 215 -1.28 17.99 4.94
CA GLY A 215 -2.46 17.14 4.83
C GLY A 215 -2.92 16.56 6.17
N PHE A 216 -2.00 16.31 7.11
CA PHE A 216 -2.35 15.90 8.48
C PHE A 216 -3.08 17.00 9.25
N VAL A 217 -2.68 18.26 9.09
CA VAL A 217 -3.37 19.40 9.72
C VAL A 217 -4.77 19.55 9.13
N MET A 218 -4.90 19.37 7.81
CA MET A 218 -6.21 19.37 7.14
C MET A 218 -7.12 18.27 7.68
N GLY A 219 -6.61 17.03 7.81
CA GLY A 219 -7.35 15.93 8.44
C GLY A 219 -7.69 16.19 9.90
N ALA A 220 -6.76 16.72 10.69
CA ALA A 220 -6.97 17.05 12.10
C ALA A 220 -8.05 18.11 12.30
N ARG A 221 -8.16 19.09 11.40
CA ARG A 221 -9.26 20.07 11.41
C ARG A 221 -10.63 19.43 11.16
N GLN A 222 -10.67 18.31 10.46
CA GLN A 222 -11.90 17.56 10.21
C GLN A 222 -12.20 16.52 11.30
N SER A 223 -11.21 16.17 12.12
CA SER A 223 -11.35 15.17 13.19
C SER A 223 -12.32 15.61 14.29
N VAL A 224 -13.30 14.77 14.58
CA VAL A 224 -14.24 14.94 15.70
C VAL A 224 -13.51 14.86 17.03
N LEU A 225 -12.53 13.95 17.18
CA LEU A 225 -11.75 13.84 18.42
C LEU A 225 -10.93 15.08 18.71
N VAL A 226 -10.25 15.64 17.70
CA VAL A 226 -9.48 16.88 17.86
C VAL A 226 -10.41 18.02 18.26
N ARG A 227 -11.60 18.12 17.64
CA ARG A 227 -12.61 19.13 18.00
C ARG A 227 -13.14 18.95 19.43
N LEU A 228 -13.44 17.71 19.83
CA LEU A 228 -13.92 17.41 21.18
C LEU A 228 -12.85 17.70 22.23
N TYR A 229 -11.60 17.30 21.98
CA TYR A 229 -10.47 17.60 22.87
C TYR A 229 -10.29 19.12 23.04
N ASN A 230 -10.28 19.87 21.93
CA ASN A 230 -10.16 21.32 21.99
C ASN A 230 -11.34 21.97 22.73
N TYR A 231 -12.56 21.45 22.54
CA TYR A 231 -13.75 21.90 23.28
C TYR A 231 -13.61 21.64 24.79
N LEU A 232 -13.22 20.43 25.18
CA LEU A 232 -13.05 20.06 26.60
C LEU A 232 -11.95 20.88 27.27
N ARG A 233 -10.82 21.09 26.58
CA ARG A 233 -9.73 21.96 27.03
C ARG A 233 -10.16 23.42 27.17
N ALA A 234 -10.94 23.95 26.23
CA ALA A 234 -11.47 25.32 26.30
C ALA A 234 -12.45 25.53 27.47
N ASN A 235 -13.04 24.45 27.99
CA ASN A 235 -13.93 24.45 29.14
C ASN A 235 -13.25 23.93 30.43
N SER A 236 -11.91 23.93 30.48
CA SER A 236 -11.12 23.58 31.66
C SER A 236 -11.38 22.18 32.22
N VAL A 237 -11.78 21.23 31.36
CA VAL A 237 -11.91 19.81 31.74
C VAL A 237 -10.54 19.11 31.81
N PHE A 238 -9.58 19.59 31.01
CA PHE A 238 -8.18 19.15 30.94
C PHE A 238 -7.22 20.32 31.06
#